data_AF-A0A5D0CP49-F1
#
_entry.id   AF-A0A5D0CP49-F1
#
_cell.length_a   1.000
_cell.length_b   1.000
_cell.length_c   1.000
_cell.angle_alpha   90.00
_cell.angle_beta   90.00
_cell.angle_gamma   90.00
#
_symmetry.space_group_name_H-M   'P 1'
#
loop_
_entity.id
_entity.type
_entity.pdbx_description
1 polymer ?
#
loop_
_entity_poly.entity_id
_entity_poly.type
_entity_poly.pdbx_seq_one_letter_code
_entity_poly.pdbx_strand_id
1 'polypeptide(L)' 'MTLKESPDGITVHNYRQNFGTVHSLLLNLQDGELEFTFGSPLYNELHRLKTGGKFPYREVKVLLPEGEYGPDFWAVMEE' A
#
# COMPACT_ATOMS: atom_id res chain seq x y z
N MET A 1 -6.92 -5.38 -3.04
CA MET A 1 -6.22 -5.06 -1.77
C MET A 1 -7.24 -5.05 -0.64
N THR A 2 -6.89 -5.53 0.55
CA THR A 2 -7.74 -5.43 1.74
C THR A 2 -7.68 -4.02 2.31
N LEU A 3 -8.83 -3.48 2.74
CA LEU A 3 -8.94 -2.17 3.43
C LEU A 3 -8.70 -2.34 4.93
N LYS A 4 -7.55 -2.91 5.29
CA LYS A 4 -7.13 -3.08 6.68
C LYS A 4 -5.62 -2.86 6.79
N GLU A 5 -5.20 -2.35 7.93
CA GLU A 5 -3.79 -2.25 8.30
C GLU A 5 -3.35 -3.47 9.12
N SER A 6 -2.03 -3.67 9.20
CA SER A 6 -1.43 -4.64 10.11
C SER A 6 -1.94 -4.43 11.55
N PRO A 7 -2.25 -5.52 12.29
CA PRO A 7 -2.01 -6.92 11.93
C PRO A 7 -3.09 -7.57 11.03
N ASP A 8 -4.27 -6.97 10.90
CA ASP A 8 -5.41 -7.55 10.18
C ASP A 8 -5.34 -7.38 8.65
N GLY A 9 -4.32 -6.68 8.17
CA GLY A 9 -4.08 -6.40 6.76
C GLY A 9 -2.60 -6.27 6.44
N ILE A 10 -2.31 -6.17 5.16
CA ILE A 10 -0.93 -6.24 4.64
C ILE A 10 -0.25 -4.86 4.55
N THR A 11 -0.99 -3.80 4.86
CA THR A 11 -0.47 -2.43 4.77
C THR A 11 0.01 -1.96 6.14
N VAL A 12 1.19 -1.33 6.16
CA VAL A 12 1.84 -0.83 7.37
C VAL A 12 2.28 0.62 7.15
N HIS A 13 2.10 1.46 8.15
CA HIS A 13 2.37 2.89 8.08
C HIS A 13 3.38 3.36 9.15
N ASN A 14 4.42 2.56 9.44
CA ASN A 14 5.44 2.84 10.47
C ASN A 14 6.71 3.46 9.85
N TYR A 15 6.55 4.59 9.15
CA TYR A 15 7.60 5.15 8.33
C TYR A 15 8.78 5.71 9.14
N ARG A 16 8.55 6.19 10.38
CA ARG A 16 9.63 6.70 11.25
C ARG A 16 10.62 5.62 11.67
N GLN A 17 10.17 4.37 11.74
CA GLN A 17 11.03 3.22 12.01
C GLN A 17 11.59 2.59 10.72
N ASN A 18 11.48 3.30 9.58
CA ASN A 18 11.86 2.83 8.25
C ASN A 18 11.13 1.54 7.82
N PHE A 19 9.91 1.32 8.32
CA PHE A 19 9.12 0.14 8.01
C PHE A 19 7.69 0.52 7.63
N GLY A 20 7.44 0.68 6.32
CA GLY A 20 6.11 1.01 5.85
C GLY A 20 5.90 0.59 4.42
N THR A 21 4.64 0.37 4.08
CA THR A 21 4.21 0.15 2.71
C THR A 21 4.24 1.49 1.99
N VAL A 22 5.08 1.64 0.97
CA VAL A 22 5.15 2.86 0.15
C VAL A 22 4.30 2.71 -1.11
N HIS A 23 4.24 1.51 -1.68
CA HIS A 23 3.46 1.19 -2.85
C HIS A 23 2.81 -0.17 -2.68
N SER A 24 1.58 -0.30 -3.11
CA SER A 24 0.87 -1.57 -3.22
C SER A 24 0.46 -1.74 -4.69
N LEU A 25 0.61 -2.95 -5.22
CA LEU A 25 0.35 -3.29 -6.61
C LEU A 25 -0.41 -4.61 -6.71
N LEU A 26 -1.38 -4.69 -7.61
CA LEU A 26 -2.00 -5.94 -8.05
C LEU A 26 -1.95 -6.01 -9.58
N LEU A 27 -1.44 -7.12 -10.10
CA LEU A 27 -1.35 -7.41 -11.52
C LEU A 27 -2.39 -8.44 -11.90
N ASN A 28 -3.36 -8.07 -12.72
CA ASN A 28 -4.26 -9.00 -13.38
C ASN A 28 -3.68 -9.35 -14.76
N LEU A 29 -3.08 -10.54 -14.85
CA LEU A 29 -2.41 -11.01 -16.07
C LEU A 29 -3.39 -11.43 -17.17
N GLN A 30 -4.61 -11.84 -16.81
CA GLN A 30 -5.62 -12.27 -17.76
C GLN A 30 -6.14 -11.08 -18.59
N ASP A 31 -6.44 -9.97 -17.92
CA ASP A 31 -7.00 -8.78 -18.57
C ASP A 31 -5.95 -7.72 -18.91
N GLY A 32 -4.69 -7.98 -18.57
CA GLY A 32 -3.57 -7.05 -18.74
C GLY A 32 -3.81 -5.75 -17.98
N GLU A 33 -4.15 -5.85 -16.70
CA GLU A 33 -4.46 -4.71 -15.84
C GLU A 33 -3.52 -4.60 -14.64
N LEU A 34 -3.24 -3.37 -14.27
CA LEU A 34 -2.47 -2.96 -13.11
C LEU A 34 -3.39 -2.14 -12.19
N GLU A 35 -3.62 -2.63 -10.98
CA GLU A 35 -4.21 -1.81 -9.91
C GLU A 35 -3.09 -1.41 -8.94
N PHE A 36 -3.01 -0.14 -8.56
CA PHE A 36 -1.99 0.30 -7.62
C PHE A 36 -2.42 1.48 -6.78
N THR A 37 -1.79 1.63 -5.63
CA THR A 37 -1.96 2.77 -4.71
C THR A 37 -0.65 3.01 -3.98
N PHE A 38 -0.42 4.25 -3.56
CA PHE A 38 0.67 4.58 -2.65
C PHE A 38 0.24 4.24 -1.23
N GLY A 39 1.09 3.52 -0.50
CA GLY A 39 0.78 2.93 0.80
C GLY A 39 -0.45 2.02 0.75
N SER A 40 -1.58 2.53 1.23
CA SER A 40 -2.84 1.80 1.37
C SER A 40 -3.98 2.52 0.67
N PRO A 41 -4.94 1.79 0.07
CA PRO A 41 -6.16 2.39 -0.47
C PRO A 41 -7.11 2.89 0.63
N LEU A 42 -6.75 2.68 1.91
CA LEU A 42 -7.40 3.33 3.06
C LEU A 42 -7.20 4.85 3.07
N TYR A 43 -6.05 5.33 2.58
CA TYR A 43 -5.68 6.74 2.64
C TYR A 43 -5.46 7.40 1.28
N ASN A 44 -5.12 6.60 0.26
CA ASN A 44 -4.80 7.09 -1.07
C ASN A 44 -5.71 6.48 -2.13
N GLU A 45 -5.79 7.16 -3.27
CA GLU A 45 -6.60 6.70 -4.39
C GLU A 45 -6.03 5.40 -5.00
N LEU A 46 -6.93 4.46 -5.28
CA LEU A 46 -6.61 3.28 -6.07
C LEU A 46 -6.66 3.63 -7.57
N HIS A 47 -5.52 3.56 -8.22
CA HIS A 47 -5.41 3.77 -9.66
C HIS A 47 -5.50 2.44 -10.41
N ARG A 48 -6.10 2.49 -11.60
CA ARG A 48 -6.20 1.34 -12.52
C ARG A 48 -5.63 1.73 -13.87
N LEU A 49 -4.79 0.86 -14.43
CA LEU A 49 -4.19 1.05 -15.74
C LEU A 49 -4.23 -0.25 -16.53
N LYS A 50 -4.44 -0.11 -17.84
CA LYS A 50 -4.16 -1.19 -18.79
C LYS A 50 -2.66 -1.26 -19.07
N THR A 51 -2.12 -2.46 -19.21
CA THR A 51 -0.75 -2.69 -19.65
C THR A 51 -0.51 -1.99 -21.00
N GLY A 52 0.58 -1.21 -21.09
CA GLY A 52 0.89 -0.38 -22.25
C GLY A 52 0.08 0.92 -22.35
N GLY A 53 -0.84 1.17 -21.42
CA GLY A 53 -1.57 2.43 -21.29
C GLY A 53 -0.68 3.57 -20.75
N LYS A 54 -1.14 4.80 -20.93
CA LYS A 54 -0.48 5.98 -20.35
C LYS A 54 -1.04 6.26 -18.97
N PHE A 55 -0.15 6.50 -18.01
CA PHE A 55 -0.56 7.08 -16.74
C PHE A 55 -0.79 8.59 -16.94
N PRO A 56 -2.00 9.12 -16.67
CA PRO A 56 -2.34 10.50 -17.01
C PRO A 56 -1.73 11.53 -16.05
N TYR A 57 -1.09 11.09 -14.97
CA TYR A 57 -0.54 11.96 -13.94
C TYR A 57 0.99 11.98 -14.00
N ARG A 58 1.57 13.17 -13.95
CA ARG A 58 3.02 13.37 -13.79
C ARG A 58 3.44 13.30 -12.32
N GLU A 59 2.55 13.72 -11.44
CA GLU A 59 2.74 13.75 -9.99
C GLU A 59 1.41 13.37 -9.34
N VAL A 60 1.48 12.64 -8.22
CA VAL A 60 0.32 12.24 -7.43
C VAL A 60 0.54 12.72 -6.01
N LYS A 61 -0.44 13.43 -5.45
CA LYS A 61 -0.42 13.81 -4.03
C LYS A 61 -0.83 12.60 -3.21
N VAL A 62 0.00 12.24 -2.24
CA VAL A 62 -0.21 11.06 -1.40
C VAL A 62 -0.18 11.45 0.07
N LEU A 63 -1.02 10.79 0.86
CA LEU A 63 -1.00 10.80 2.30
C LEU A 63 -0.15 9.63 2.79
N LEU A 64 0.86 9.93 3.59
CA LEU A 64 1.67 8.94 4.30
C LEU A 64 1.44 9.18 5.80
N PRO A 65 0.30 8.72 6.35
CA PRO A 65 0.07 8.81 7.78
C PRO A 65 1.11 7.98 8.52
N GLU A 66 1.47 8.40 9.72
CA GLU A 66 2.31 7.61 10.60
C GLU A 66 1.41 6.85 11.57
N GLY A 67 1.59 5.53 11.66
CA GLY A 67 0.98 4.70 12.69
C GLY A 67 1.93 4.53 13.87
N GLU A 68 1.40 4.66 15.09
CA GLU A 68 2.11 4.27 16.31
C GLU A 68 1.90 2.79 16.57
N TYR A 69 2.79 1.97 16.01
CA TYR A 69 2.84 0.56 16.31
C TYR A 69 3.75 0.38 17.52
N GLY A 70 3.17 -0.05 18.65
CA GLY A 70 3.85 -0.16 19.93
C GLY A 70 5.09 -1.07 19.92
N PRO A 71 5.78 -1.24 21.06
CA PRO A 71 7.02 -2.02 21.15
C PRO A 71 6.86 -3.47 20.64
N ASP A 72 5.65 -4.00 20.72
CA ASP A 72 5.32 -5.36 20.28
C ASP A 72 5.22 -5.51 18.75
N PHE A 73 5.31 -4.43 17.98
CA PHE A 73 5.25 -4.51 16.51
C PHE A 73 6.34 -5.41 15.91
N TRP A 74 7.51 -5.42 16.54
CA TRP A 74 8.65 -6.26 16.15
C TRP A 74 8.73 -7.57 16.93
N ALA A 75 7.75 -7.85 17.81
CA ALA A 75 7.73 -9.11 18.53
C ALA A 75 7.60 -10.25 17.53
N VAL A 76 8.43 -11.27 17.70
CA VAL A 76 8.33 -12.51 16.92
C VAL A 76 7.00 -13.15 17.28
N MET A 77 6.14 -13.37 16.30
CA MET A 77 4.93 -14.15 16.53
C MET A 77 5.36 -15.61 16.73
N GLU A 78 5.10 -16.17 17.91
CA GLU A 78 5.23 -17.62 18.12
C GLU A 78 4.10 -18.32 17.33
N GLU A 79 4.48 -19.31 16.51
CA GLU A 79 3.57 -20.12 15.67
C GLU A 79 2.74 -21.13 16.47
#